data_AF-A0A7C1M7B6-F1
#
_entry.id   AF-A0A7C1M7B6-F1
#
_cell.length_a   1.000
_cell.length_b   1.000
_cell.length_c   1.000
_cell.angle_alpha   90.00
_cell.angle_beta   90.00
_cell.angle_gamma   90.00
#
_symmetry.space_group_name_H-M   'P 1'
#
loop_
_entity.id
_entity.type
_entity.pdbx_description
1 polymer ?
#
loop_
_entity_poly.entity_id
_entity_poly.type
_entity_poly.pdbx_seq_one_letter_code
_entity_poly.pdbx_strand_id
1 'polypeptide(L)'
;MSTEPLLERTDQGGYLVWCPGCEMHHVFGKTWEFNGDMKKPTFTPSLMVSYGWTVDGVRQQRQCHSRLIDGEWQFLNDCTHKLAGQTVPLTPLIRNY
;
A
#
# COMPACT_ATOMS: atom_id res chain seq x y z
N MET A 1 -7.18 24.54 3.23
CA MET A 1 -6.21 23.63 2.58
C MET A 1 -6.76 22.23 2.79
N SER A 2 -7.23 21.56 1.73
CA SER A 2 -7.77 20.20 1.87
C SER A 2 -6.69 19.26 2.39
N THR A 3 -6.87 18.73 3.59
CA THR A 3 -6.04 17.66 4.14
C THR A 3 -6.65 16.34 3.69
N GLU A 4 -6.30 15.90 2.48
CA GLU A 4 -6.74 14.58 2.02
C GLU A 4 -6.16 13.49 2.95
N PRO A 5 -6.98 12.48 3.32
CA PRO A 5 -6.53 11.44 4.23
C PRO A 5 -5.49 10.52 3.57
N LEU A 6 -4.48 10.10 4.33
CA LEU A 6 -3.46 9.15 3.86
C LEU A 6 -3.93 7.69 3.93
N LEU A 7 -4.83 7.39 4.87
CA LEU A 7 -5.43 6.07 5.08
C LEU A 7 -6.83 6.20 5.68
N GLU A 8 -7.66 5.17 5.47
CA GLU A 8 -9.05 5.12 5.94
C GLU A 8 -9.32 3.77 6.60
N ARG A 9 -10.04 3.77 7.74
CA ARG A 9 -10.42 2.53 8.42
C ARG A 9 -11.54 1.84 7.65
N THR A 10 -11.38 0.55 7.37
CA THR A 10 -12.41 -0.26 6.71
C THR A 10 -13.45 -0.75 7.72
N ASP A 11 -14.65 -1.08 7.22
CA ASP A 11 -15.72 -1.74 7.99
C ASP A 11 -15.29 -3.08 8.61
N GLN A 12 -14.36 -3.78 7.95
CA GLN A 12 -13.74 -5.03 8.41
C GLN A 12 -12.65 -4.82 9.48
N GLY A 13 -12.40 -3.58 9.89
CA GLY A 13 -11.46 -3.22 10.95
C GLY A 13 -9.99 -3.16 10.51
N GLY A 14 -9.72 -3.12 9.20
CA GLY A 14 -8.40 -2.85 8.64
C GLY A 14 -8.23 -1.38 8.23
N TYR A 15 -7.19 -1.11 7.44
CA TYR A 15 -6.90 0.21 6.90
C TYR A 15 -6.64 0.15 5.41
N LEU A 16 -7.40 0.92 4.63
CA LEU A 16 -7.20 1.15 3.21
C LEU A 16 -6.09 2.19 3.01
N VAL A 17 -5.11 1.89 2.16
CA VAL A 17 -3.96 2.74 1.88
C VAL A 17 -3.65 2.71 0.39
N TRP A 18 -3.32 3.85 -0.22
CA TRP A 18 -2.90 3.89 -1.63
C TRP A 18 -1.46 3.43 -1.80
N CYS A 19 -1.22 2.52 -2.74
CA CYS A 19 0.10 2.06 -3.14
C CYS A 19 0.50 2.67 -4.50
N PRO A 20 1.50 3.57 -4.55
CA PRO A 20 1.95 4.17 -5.80
C PRO A 20 2.70 3.19 -6.73
N GLY A 21 3.19 2.07 -6.20
CA GLY A 21 3.85 1.03 -7.00
C GLY A 21 2.87 0.17 -7.79
N CYS A 22 1.74 -0.18 -7.17
CA CYS A 22 0.67 -0.97 -7.78
C CYS A 22 -0.38 -0.11 -8.48
N GLU A 23 -0.40 1.19 -8.20
CA GLU A 23 -1.42 2.13 -8.66
C GLU A 23 -2.83 1.66 -8.28
N MET A 24 -2.96 1.16 -7.04
CA MET A 24 -4.22 0.69 -6.47
C MET A 24 -4.20 0.78 -4.94
N HIS A 25 -5.37 0.60 -4.33
CA HIS A 25 -5.48 0.50 -2.88
C HIS A 25 -5.07 -0.88 -2.37
N HIS A 26 -4.31 -0.89 -1.29
CA HIS A 26 -4.04 -2.06 -0.46
C HIS A 26 -4.74 -1.95 0.87
N VAL A 27 -4.92 -3.08 1.56
CA VAL A 27 -5.51 -3.12 2.89
C VAL A 27 -4.52 -3.76 3.86
N PHE A 28 -4.21 -3.06 4.95
CA PHE A 28 -3.66 -3.68 6.16
C PHE A 28 -4.83 -4.23 6.97
N GLY A 29 -4.91 -5.56 7.06
CA GLY A 29 -6.02 -6.23 7.74
C GLY A 29 -6.00 -6.01 9.26
N LYS A 30 -7.10 -6.38 9.93
CA LYS A 30 -7.27 -6.24 11.39
C LYS A 30 -6.20 -6.92 12.26
N THR A 31 -5.41 -7.82 11.68
CA THR A 31 -4.34 -8.57 12.37
C THR A 31 -2.99 -7.87 12.34
N TRP A 32 -2.85 -6.78 11.57
CA TRP A 32 -1.62 -5.98 11.58
C TRP A 32 -1.58 -5.10 12.82
N GLU A 33 -0.41 -5.02 13.42
CA GLU A 33 -0.14 -4.02 14.44
C GLU A 33 -0.03 -2.66 13.76
N PHE A 34 -0.71 -1.66 14.33
CA PHE A 34 -0.70 -0.28 13.86
C PHE A 34 -0.26 0.63 15.00
N ASN A 35 0.67 1.55 14.72
CA ASN A 35 1.16 2.51 15.73
C ASN A 35 0.13 3.58 16.13
N GLY A 36 -1.03 3.65 15.47
CA GLY A 36 -2.09 4.62 15.76
C GLY A 36 -1.91 5.97 15.08
N ASP A 37 -0.80 6.22 14.38
CA ASP A 37 -0.51 7.51 13.75
C ASP A 37 -1.10 7.58 12.33
N MET A 38 -2.09 8.44 12.14
CA MET A 38 -2.78 8.60 10.85
C MET A 38 -2.00 9.48 9.84
N LYS A 39 -0.93 10.15 10.28
CA LYS A 39 -0.06 11.01 9.45
C LYS A 39 1.26 10.32 9.11
N LYS A 40 1.78 9.52 10.04
CA LYS A 40 3.03 8.76 9.93
C LYS A 40 2.78 7.29 10.26
N PRO A 41 1.90 6.61 9.49
CA PRO A 41 1.49 5.26 9.82
C PRO A 41 2.67 4.31 9.77
N THR A 42 2.68 3.40 10.74
CA THR A 42 3.56 2.23 10.75
C THR A 42 2.73 0.99 10.97
N PHE A 43 2.87 0.01 10.07
CA PHE A 43 2.21 -1.28 10.15
C PHE A 43 3.23 -2.42 10.22
N THR A 44 2.98 -3.39 11.08
CA THR A 44 3.81 -4.59 11.24
C THR A 44 2.93 -5.84 11.21
N PRO A 45 3.33 -6.92 10.50
CA PRO A 45 4.56 -7.11 9.72
C PRO A 45 4.53 -6.41 8.34
N SER A 46 5.45 -6.79 7.44
CA SER A 46 5.37 -6.38 6.03
C SER A 46 4.06 -6.83 5.38
N LEU A 47 3.69 -6.15 4.31
CA LEU A 47 2.55 -6.45 3.47
C LEU A 47 3.01 -7.19 2.22
N MET A 48 2.39 -8.33 1.93
CA MET A 48 2.56 -9.07 0.68
C MET A 48 1.23 -9.07 -0.09
N VAL A 49 1.20 -8.43 -1.26
CA VAL A 49 0.04 -8.42 -2.16
C VAL A 49 0.40 -9.17 -3.43
N SER A 50 -0.45 -10.13 -3.79
CA SER A 50 -0.34 -10.94 -5.00
C SER A 50 -1.59 -10.76 -5.84
N TYR A 51 -1.45 -10.27 -7.06
CA TYR A 51 -2.57 -9.98 -7.95
C TYR A 51 -2.20 -10.24 -9.40
N GLY A 52 -3.19 -10.63 -10.19
CA GLY A 52 -2.97 -10.80 -11.61
C GLY A 52 -3.11 -9.46 -12.35
N TRP A 53 -2.29 -9.28 -13.38
CA TRP A 53 -2.28 -8.09 -14.23
C TRP A 53 -2.15 -8.52 -15.69
N THR A 54 -2.93 -7.92 -16.59
CA THR A 54 -2.88 -8.27 -18.00
C THR A 54 -2.03 -7.26 -18.77
N VAL A 55 -1.00 -7.74 -19.45
CA VAL A 55 -0.15 -6.96 -20.36
C VAL A 55 -0.24 -7.60 -21.72
N ASP A 56 -0.62 -6.84 -22.75
CA ASP A 56 -0.73 -7.30 -24.14
C ASP A 56 -1.53 -8.61 -24.30
N GLY A 57 -2.63 -8.72 -23.56
CA GLY A 57 -3.52 -9.90 -23.58
C GLY A 57 -3.03 -11.10 -22.76
N VAL A 58 -1.84 -11.02 -22.13
CA VAL A 58 -1.27 -12.10 -21.31
C VAL A 58 -1.45 -11.78 -19.83
N ARG A 59 -2.06 -12.71 -19.08
CA ARG A 59 -2.19 -12.61 -17.62
C ARG A 59 -0.86 -12.94 -16.95
N GLN A 60 -0.31 -12.01 -16.20
CA GLN A 60 0.89 -12.17 -15.40
C GLN A 60 0.55 -12.07 -13.92
N GLN A 61 1.28 -12.79 -13.08
CA GLN A 61 1.18 -12.61 -11.63
C GLN A 61 2.16 -11.53 -11.19
N ARG A 62 1.65 -10.52 -10.49
CA ARG A 62 2.45 -9.46 -9.87
C ARG A 62 2.48 -9.63 -8.36
N GLN A 63 3.60 -9.21 -7.77
CA GLN A 63 3.83 -9.17 -6.34
C GLN A 63 4.23 -7.77 -5.91
N CYS A 64 3.66 -7.32 -4.80
CA CYS A 64 4.10 -6.15 -4.06
C CYS A 64 4.40 -6.59 -2.64
N HIS A 65 5.68 -6.63 -2.30
CA HIS A 65 6.17 -6.87 -0.96
C HIS A 65 6.72 -5.57 -0.39
N SER A 66 6.04 -5.02 0.61
CA SER A 66 6.36 -3.69 1.13
C SER A 66 6.23 -3.60 2.64
N ARG A 67 6.89 -2.59 3.22
CA ARG A 67 6.64 -2.13 4.58
C ARG A 67 6.10 -0.70 4.50
N LEU A 68 5.26 -0.33 5.45
CA LEU A 68 4.82 1.05 5.64
C LEU A 68 5.30 1.47 7.03
N ILE A 69 6.29 2.36 7.08
CA ILE A 69 6.98 2.77 8.31
C ILE A 69 7.17 4.29 8.26
N ASP A 70 6.80 4.97 9.34
CA ASP A 70 6.87 6.44 9.46
C ASP A 70 6.23 7.20 8.28
N GLY A 71 5.18 6.64 7.67
CA GLY A 71 4.54 7.22 6.49
C GLY A 71 5.32 7.08 5.18
N GLU A 72 6.26 6.14 5.10
CA GLU A 72 6.99 5.80 3.88
C GLU A 72 6.75 4.35 3.47
N TRP A 73 6.47 4.15 2.18
CA TRP A 73 6.50 2.82 1.57
C TRP A 73 7.93 2.40 1.32
N GLN A 74 8.36 1.31 1.93
CA GLN A 74 9.62 0.64 1.65
C GLN A 74 9.32 -0.61 0.83
N PHE A 75 9.51 -0.54 -0.49
CA PHE A 75 9.30 -1.67 -1.39
C PHE A 75 10.53 -2.58 -1.39
N LEU A 76 10.32 -3.87 -1.17
CA LEU A 76 11.39 -4.85 -1.15
C LEU A 76 11.77 -5.28 -2.57
N ASN A 77 12.94 -5.91 -2.71
CA ASN A 77 13.51 -6.26 -4.02
C ASN A 77 12.73 -7.35 -4.77
N ASP A 78 11.87 -8.09 -4.08
CA ASP A 78 10.97 -9.10 -4.64
C ASP A 78 9.63 -8.53 -5.14
N CYS A 79 9.42 -7.21 -5.07
CA CYS A 79 8.36 -6.56 -5.82
C CYS A 79 8.57 -6.71 -7.34
N THR A 80 7.47 -6.89 -8.08
CA THR A 80 7.51 -7.00 -9.55
C THR A 80 7.12 -5.70 -10.26
N HIS A 81 6.80 -4.64 -9.54
CA HIS A 81 6.44 -3.33 -10.10
C HIS A 81 7.66 -2.39 -10.14
N LYS A 82 7.55 -1.28 -10.89
CA LYS A 82 8.64 -0.33 -11.17
C LYS A 82 9.35 0.25 -9.93
N LEU A 83 8.67 0.29 -8.78
CA LEU A 83 9.22 0.80 -7.52
C LEU A 83 9.95 -0.25 -6.66
N ALA A 84 10.24 -1.44 -7.18
CA ALA A 84 10.98 -2.47 -6.43
C ALA A 84 12.31 -1.93 -5.90
N GLY A 85 12.61 -2.23 -4.63
CA GLY A 85 13.82 -1.75 -3.95
C GLY A 85 13.84 -0.25 -3.60
N GLN A 86 12.76 0.48 -3.84
CA GLN A 86 12.69 1.93 -3.57
C GLN A 86 11.92 2.24 -2.30
N THR A 87 12.28 3.35 -1.67
CA THR A 87 11.50 3.97 -0.59
C THR A 87 10.86 5.25 -1.12
N VAL A 88 9.55 5.39 -0.94
CA VAL A 88 8.79 6.56 -1.40
C VAL A 88 7.80 7.02 -0.34
N PRO A 89 7.47 8.32 -0.27
CA PRO A 89 6.50 8.82 0.70
C PRO A 89 5.10 8.25 0.44
N LEU A 90 4.33 8.04 1.50
CA LEU A 90 2.91 7.75 1.43
C LEU A 90 2.18 8.96 0.84
N THR A 91 1.37 8.71 -0.18
CA THR A 91 0.53 9.75 -0.80
C THR A 91 -0.89 9.68 -0.23
N PRO A 92 -1.67 10.76 -0.35
CA PRO A 92 -3.09 10.72 -0.03
C PRO A 92 -3.84 9.62 -0.78
N LEU A 93 -4.96 9.18 -0.20
CA LEU A 93 -5.90 8.26 -0.83
C LEU A 93 -6.46 8.86 -2.11
N ILE A 94 -6.46 8.06 -3.18
CA ILE A 94 -7.10 8.46 -4.44
C ILE A 94 -8.58 8.10 -4.38
N ARG A 95 -9.43 9.11 -4.28
CA ARG A 95 -10.90 8.95 -4.36
C ARG A 95 -11.34 9.15 -5.80
N ASN A 96 -11.50 8.06 -6.54
CA ASN A 96 -12.17 8.13 -7.84
C ASN A 96 -13.68 8.29 -7.57
N TYR A 97 -14.21 9.49 -7.78
CA TYR A 97 -15.66 9.77 -7.80
C TYR A 97 -16.19 9.71 -9.22
#